data_AF-A0A645DDB8-F1
#
_entry.id   AF-A0A645DDB8-F1
#
_cell.length_a   1.000
_cell.length_b   1.000
_cell.length_c   1.000
_cell.angle_alpha   90.00
_cell.angle_beta   90.00
_cell.angle_gamma   90.00
#
_symmetry.space_group_name_H-M   'P 1'
#
loop_
_entity.id
_entity.type
_entity.pdbx_description
1 polymer ?
#
loop_
_entity_poly.entity_id
_entity_poly.type
_entity_poly.pdbx_seq_one_letter_code
_entity_poly.pdbx_strand_id
1 'polypeptide(L)'
;MENYATEFPDYEFTGILDETVGDRHFESEITPVNIAENLVFCDYYYDIKGEYDKLSGIYGDNEGLKISAINEKKRFDEGAYMQEYIIHSLSTLTKADFKSSEYIEKHSITSDILKYQVSTFAIVQADISMVWSEEALKRGPQLENGEYRRLFLCGKKSDEDKWRIYEIYWFDD
;
A
#
# COMPACT_ATOMS: atom_id res chain seq x y z
N MET A 1 7.69 -0.08 22.27
CA MET A 1 7.83 0.88 21.16
C MET A 1 7.03 2.12 21.46
N GLU A 2 7.73 3.20 21.80
CA GLU A 2 7.15 4.52 22.08
C GLU A 2 6.74 5.25 20.79
N ASN A 3 7.27 4.81 19.65
CA ASN A 3 7.15 5.48 18.34
C ASN A 3 5.93 5.06 17.51
N TYR A 4 5.05 4.19 18.04
CA TYR A 4 3.82 3.80 17.36
C TYR A 4 2.81 4.95 17.43
N ALA A 5 2.28 5.39 16.30
CA ALA A 5 1.33 6.48 16.23
C ALA A 5 0.02 6.12 16.95
N THR A 6 -0.35 6.94 17.92
CA THR A 6 -1.66 6.87 18.60
C THR A 6 -2.61 7.98 18.16
N GLU A 7 -2.07 8.98 17.48
CA GLU A 7 -2.78 10.13 16.92
C GLU A 7 -2.23 10.42 15.53
N PHE A 8 -3.10 10.92 14.65
CA PHE A 8 -2.76 11.32 13.29
C PHE A 8 -3.08 12.81 13.11
N PRO A 9 -2.42 13.51 12.16
CA PRO A 9 -2.83 14.84 11.78
C PRO A 9 -4.30 14.87 11.35
N ASP A 10 -4.94 16.04 11.49
CA ASP A 10 -6.29 16.28 10.95
C ASP A 10 -6.33 15.88 9.48
N TYR A 11 -7.34 15.11 9.13
CA TYR A 11 -7.43 14.44 7.85
C TYR A 11 -8.88 14.47 7.34
N GLU A 12 -9.04 14.81 6.07
CA GLU A 12 -10.30 14.77 5.34
C GLU A 12 -10.06 14.03 4.03
N PHE A 13 -10.85 12.97 3.78
CA PHE A 13 -10.78 12.25 2.52
C PHE A 13 -11.44 13.07 1.41
N THR A 14 -10.70 13.24 0.31
CA THR A 14 -11.16 13.97 -0.89
C THR A 14 -11.00 13.15 -2.17
N GLY A 15 -10.73 11.85 -2.03
CA GLY A 15 -10.53 10.93 -3.15
C GLY A 15 -11.83 10.43 -3.77
N ILE A 16 -11.69 9.60 -4.80
CA ILE A 16 -12.79 8.96 -5.53
C ILE A 16 -12.81 7.48 -5.16
N LEU A 17 -13.93 6.98 -4.65
CA LEU A 17 -14.04 5.60 -4.16
C LEU A 17 -14.33 4.57 -5.26
N ASP A 18 -14.82 5.00 -6.41
CA ASP A 18 -15.15 4.13 -7.55
C ASP A 18 -14.82 4.90 -8.82
N GLU A 19 -13.88 4.40 -9.60
CA GLU A 19 -13.53 4.99 -10.89
C GLU A 19 -13.10 3.93 -11.91
N THR A 20 -13.59 4.08 -13.14
CA THR A 20 -13.10 3.34 -14.31
C THR A 20 -12.25 4.24 -15.21
N VAL A 21 -11.07 3.76 -15.59
CA VAL A 21 -10.09 4.48 -16.41
C VAL A 21 -9.67 3.58 -17.57
N GLY A 22 -10.25 3.82 -18.74
CA GLY A 22 -10.11 2.90 -19.87
C GLY A 22 -10.79 1.57 -19.54
N ASP A 23 -10.04 0.48 -19.55
CA ASP A 23 -10.48 -0.87 -19.18
C ASP A 23 -10.08 -1.28 -17.75
N ARG A 24 -9.51 -0.34 -16.98
CA ARG A 24 -9.09 -0.56 -15.59
C ARG A 24 -10.10 0.01 -14.61
N HIS A 25 -10.28 -0.66 -13.48
CA HIS A 25 -11.27 -0.30 -12.47
C HIS A 25 -10.63 -0.25 -11.07
N PHE A 26 -11.00 0.78 -10.31
CA PHE A 26 -10.66 0.88 -8.90
C PHE A 26 -11.95 1.08 -8.11
N GLU A 27 -12.12 0.29 -7.05
CA GLU A 27 -13.16 0.47 -6.05
C GLU A 27 -12.58 0.40 -4.63
N SER A 28 -13.16 1.17 -3.71
CA SER A 28 -12.93 1.07 -2.28
C SER A 28 -14.27 1.13 -1.57
N GLU A 29 -14.62 0.03 -0.89
CA GLU A 29 -15.86 -0.10 -0.11
C GLU A 29 -15.82 0.72 1.19
N ILE A 30 -14.61 1.15 1.58
CA ILE A 30 -14.35 1.95 2.77
C ILE A 30 -13.85 3.34 2.38
N THR A 31 -13.99 4.29 3.30
CA THR A 31 -13.30 5.59 3.23
C THR A 31 -12.11 5.54 4.20
N PRO A 32 -10.87 5.84 3.75
CA PRO A 32 -9.72 5.94 4.64
C PRO A 32 -10.01 6.97 5.74
N VAL A 33 -9.68 6.66 7.00
CA VAL A 33 -10.02 7.54 8.14
C VAL A 33 -8.83 8.37 8.67
N ASN A 34 -7.63 8.11 8.16
CA ASN A 34 -6.43 8.85 8.51
C ASN A 34 -5.41 8.86 7.36
N ILE A 35 -4.33 9.62 7.54
CA ILE A 35 -3.29 9.79 6.50
C ILE A 35 -2.56 8.49 6.14
N ALA A 36 -2.39 7.55 7.07
CA ALA A 36 -1.71 6.29 6.80
C ALA A 36 -2.58 5.38 5.92
N GLU A 37 -3.87 5.28 6.23
CA GLU A 37 -4.83 4.58 5.37
C GLU A 37 -4.93 5.23 4.00
N ASN A 38 -4.97 6.57 3.95
CA ASN A 38 -5.02 7.27 2.66
C ASN A 38 -3.80 6.99 1.78
N LEU A 39 -2.62 6.78 2.36
CA LEU A 39 -1.45 6.38 1.57
C LEU A 39 -1.65 5.00 0.92
N VAL A 40 -2.17 4.03 1.67
CA VAL A 40 -2.45 2.68 1.15
C VAL A 40 -3.57 2.71 0.11
N PHE A 41 -4.61 3.51 0.33
CA PHE A 41 -5.62 3.76 -0.68
C PHE A 41 -5.00 4.32 -1.98
N CYS A 42 -4.13 5.33 -1.85
CA CYS A 42 -3.46 5.96 -2.98
C CYS A 42 -2.50 5.00 -3.71
N ASP A 43 -1.92 4.02 -3.02
CA ASP A 43 -1.06 2.99 -3.63
C ASP A 43 -1.79 2.24 -4.75
N TYR A 44 -2.97 1.70 -4.45
CA TYR A 44 -3.80 1.00 -5.42
C TYR A 44 -4.42 1.94 -6.45
N TYR A 45 -4.93 3.09 -6.00
CA TYR A 45 -5.60 4.04 -6.89
C TYR A 45 -4.64 4.63 -7.93
N TYR A 46 -3.42 5.03 -7.54
CA TYR A 46 -2.45 5.57 -8.49
C TYR A 46 -1.94 4.53 -9.48
N ASP A 47 -1.82 3.25 -9.09
CA ASP A 47 -1.54 2.20 -10.06
C ASP A 47 -2.65 2.14 -11.11
N ILE A 48 -3.94 2.03 -10.72
CA ILE A 48 -5.07 2.00 -11.68
C ILE A 48 -5.10 3.22 -12.59
N LYS A 49 -4.78 4.40 -12.06
CA LYS A 49 -4.69 5.64 -12.85
C LYS A 49 -3.50 5.70 -13.80
N GLY A 50 -2.54 4.78 -13.68
CA GLY A 50 -1.27 4.83 -14.39
C GLY A 50 -0.40 6.03 -13.96
N GLU A 51 -0.63 6.56 -12.76
CA GLU A 51 0.06 7.73 -12.20
C GLU A 51 1.32 7.31 -11.42
N TYR A 52 2.21 6.57 -12.09
CA TYR A 52 3.38 5.94 -11.47
C TYR A 52 4.36 6.91 -10.81
N ASP A 53 4.42 8.17 -11.25
CA ASP A 53 5.20 9.22 -10.57
C ASP A 53 4.61 9.58 -9.20
N LYS A 54 3.27 9.60 -9.09
CA LYS A 54 2.59 9.82 -7.80
C LYS A 54 2.72 8.59 -6.90
N LEU A 55 2.61 7.39 -7.48
CA LEU A 55 2.84 6.12 -6.79
C LEU A 55 4.25 6.05 -6.19
N SER A 56 5.29 6.25 -7.00
CA SER A 56 6.66 6.33 -6.50
C SER A 56 6.83 7.48 -5.50
N GLY A 57 6.06 8.56 -5.66
CA GLY A 57 6.09 9.74 -4.81
C GLY A 57 5.49 9.53 -3.41
N ILE A 58 4.71 8.46 -3.16
CA ILE A 58 4.21 8.08 -1.82
C ILE A 58 5.13 7.09 -1.10
N TYR A 59 6.09 6.49 -1.80
CA TYR A 59 7.11 5.61 -1.20
C TYR A 59 8.22 6.40 -0.50
N GLY A 60 8.65 5.87 0.65
CA GLY A 60 9.79 6.34 1.42
C GLY A 60 11.11 5.89 0.81
N ASP A 61 12.10 5.54 1.64
CA ASP A 61 13.45 5.19 1.20
C ASP A 61 13.59 3.76 0.65
N ASN A 62 12.49 3.04 0.48
CA ASN A 62 12.53 1.70 -0.08
C ASN A 62 12.72 1.74 -1.59
N GLU A 63 13.97 1.60 -2.02
CA GLU A 63 14.34 1.56 -3.43
C GLU A 63 13.68 0.39 -4.17
N GLY A 64 13.36 -0.72 -3.49
CA GLY A 64 12.62 -1.83 -4.08
C GLY A 64 11.22 -1.43 -4.54
N LEU A 65 10.48 -0.70 -3.70
CA LEU A 65 9.15 -0.19 -4.05
C LEU A 65 9.21 0.84 -5.19
N LYS A 66 10.19 1.76 -5.15
CA LYS A 66 10.37 2.73 -6.25
C LYS A 66 10.71 2.05 -7.58
N ILE A 67 11.57 1.04 -7.55
CA ILE A 67 11.89 0.22 -8.74
C ILE A 67 10.65 -0.55 -9.20
N SER A 68 9.79 -1.03 -8.28
CA SER A 68 8.52 -1.67 -8.64
C SER A 68 7.63 -0.72 -9.45
N ALA A 69 7.41 0.51 -8.98
CA ALA A 69 6.60 1.50 -9.70
C ALA A 69 7.15 1.81 -11.11
N ILE A 70 8.47 1.88 -11.27
CA ILE A 70 9.10 2.08 -12.60
C ILE A 70 8.84 0.87 -13.50
N ASN A 71 8.93 -0.35 -12.96
CA ASN A 71 8.69 -1.57 -13.71
C ASN A 71 7.20 -1.73 -14.06
N GLU A 72 6.29 -1.39 -13.14
CA GLU A 72 4.85 -1.37 -13.38
C GLU A 72 4.49 -0.40 -14.49
N LYS A 73 5.07 0.82 -14.50
CA LYS A 73 4.92 1.74 -15.62
C LYS A 73 5.30 1.09 -16.94
N LYS A 74 6.47 0.45 -17.01
CA LYS A 74 6.94 -0.20 -18.24
C LYS A 74 5.98 -1.32 -18.67
N ARG A 75 5.51 -2.14 -17.73
CA ARG A 75 4.58 -3.24 -18.01
C ARG A 75 3.20 -2.72 -18.46
N PHE A 76 2.74 -1.62 -17.89
CA PHE A 76 1.53 -0.92 -18.33
C PHE A 76 1.64 -0.47 -19.79
N ASP A 77 2.76 0.17 -20.17
CA ASP A 77 3.03 0.57 -21.56
C ASP A 77 3.09 -0.65 -22.53
N GLU A 78 3.37 -1.85 -22.00
CA GLU A 78 3.39 -3.13 -22.73
C GLU A 78 2.05 -3.91 -22.67
N GLY A 79 1.01 -3.34 -22.07
CA GLY A 79 -0.31 -3.94 -21.92
C GLY A 79 -0.45 -4.95 -20.78
N ALA A 80 0.60 -5.19 -19.99
CA ALA A 80 0.61 -6.12 -18.86
C ALA A 80 0.44 -5.37 -17.53
N TYR A 81 -0.78 -5.10 -17.11
CA TYR A 81 -1.08 -4.31 -15.91
C TYR A 81 -2.12 -4.96 -15.00
N MET A 82 -2.25 -4.41 -13.79
CA MET A 82 -3.40 -4.67 -12.94
C MET A 82 -4.64 -4.04 -13.55
N GLN A 83 -5.63 -4.85 -13.85
CA GLN A 83 -6.89 -4.41 -14.44
C GLN A 83 -7.88 -3.93 -13.38
N GLU A 84 -7.94 -4.59 -12.23
CA GLU A 84 -8.86 -4.21 -11.16
C GLU A 84 -8.21 -4.29 -9.79
N TYR A 85 -8.53 -3.31 -8.95
CA TYR A 85 -8.42 -3.42 -7.50
C TYR A 85 -9.77 -3.10 -6.85
N ILE A 86 -10.16 -3.90 -5.85
CA ILE A 86 -11.23 -3.57 -4.91
C ILE A 86 -10.64 -3.60 -3.50
N ILE A 87 -10.74 -2.50 -2.77
CA ILE A 87 -10.39 -2.45 -1.34
C ILE A 87 -11.66 -2.77 -0.53
N HIS A 88 -11.70 -3.96 0.07
CA HIS A 88 -12.81 -4.37 0.93
C HIS A 88 -12.65 -3.85 2.36
N SER A 89 -11.41 -3.80 2.84
CA SER A 89 -11.11 -3.31 4.18
C SER A 89 -9.78 -2.57 4.21
N LEU A 90 -9.73 -1.55 5.09
CA LEU A 90 -8.52 -0.80 5.37
C LEU A 90 -8.54 -0.40 6.83
N SER A 91 -7.55 -0.85 7.58
CA SER A 91 -7.54 -0.71 9.03
C SER A 91 -6.15 -0.43 9.55
N THR A 92 -6.00 0.71 10.22
CA THR A 92 -4.82 1.00 11.02
C THR A 92 -4.83 0.15 12.29
N LEU A 93 -3.86 -0.75 12.42
CA LEU A 93 -3.73 -1.60 13.59
C LEU A 93 -3.49 -0.75 14.84
N THR A 94 -4.03 -1.16 15.98
CA THR A 94 -3.68 -0.52 17.24
C THR A 94 -2.29 -0.97 17.70
N LYS A 95 -1.69 -0.22 18.62
CA LYS A 95 -0.44 -0.63 19.29
C LYS A 95 -0.57 -1.98 20.02
N ALA A 96 -1.78 -2.34 20.46
CA ALA A 96 -2.03 -3.63 21.08
C ALA A 96 -1.99 -4.75 20.02
N ASP A 97 -2.75 -4.60 18.93
CA ASP A 97 -2.80 -5.56 17.82
C ASP A 97 -1.40 -5.79 17.24
N PHE A 98 -0.63 -4.71 17.07
CA PHE A 98 0.73 -4.78 16.58
C PHE A 98 1.67 -5.61 17.47
N LYS A 99 1.50 -5.53 18.80
CA LYS A 99 2.32 -6.29 19.75
C LYS A 99 1.89 -7.75 19.90
N SER A 100 0.63 -8.07 19.65
CA SER A 100 0.08 -9.42 19.83
C SER A 100 0.06 -10.23 18.54
N SER A 101 0.43 -9.65 17.41
CA SER A 101 0.40 -10.31 16.11
C SER A 101 1.63 -11.18 15.90
N GLU A 102 1.46 -12.51 15.97
CA GLU A 102 2.50 -13.48 15.55
C GLU A 102 2.95 -13.26 14.10
N TYR A 103 2.06 -12.73 13.26
CA TYR A 103 2.37 -12.44 11.86
C TYR A 103 3.39 -11.29 11.73
N ILE A 104 3.30 -10.29 12.62
CA ILE A 104 4.28 -9.20 12.71
C ILE A 104 5.62 -9.69 13.25
N GLU A 105 5.64 -10.69 14.14
CA GLU A 105 6.89 -11.32 14.61
C GLU A 105 7.59 -12.12 13.51
N LYS A 106 6.84 -12.70 12.57
CA LYS A 106 7.40 -13.38 11.38
C LYS A 106 8.05 -12.41 10.40
N HIS A 107 7.62 -11.16 10.38
CA HIS A 107 8.06 -10.17 9.41
C HIS A 107 9.07 -9.20 10.04
N SER A 108 10.04 -8.76 9.25
CA SER A 108 11.14 -7.89 9.70
C SER A 108 10.71 -6.45 10.03
N ILE A 109 9.44 -6.18 10.35
CA ILE A 109 8.88 -4.83 10.50
C ILE A 109 9.71 -3.98 11.46
N THR A 110 10.14 -4.54 12.59
CA THR A 110 11.02 -3.81 13.54
C THR A 110 12.38 -3.49 12.92
N SER A 111 12.95 -4.42 12.14
CA SER A 111 14.21 -4.20 11.42
C SER A 111 14.04 -3.16 10.31
N ASP A 112 12.90 -3.14 9.62
CA ASP A 112 12.61 -2.19 8.56
C ASP A 112 12.37 -0.77 9.11
N ILE A 113 11.70 -0.64 10.26
CA ILE A 113 11.60 0.62 11.02
C ILE A 113 13.00 1.18 11.31
N LEU A 114 13.93 0.34 11.78
CA LEU A 114 15.30 0.76 12.08
C LEU A 114 16.09 1.08 10.81
N LYS A 115 16.00 0.22 9.79
CA LYS A 115 16.66 0.36 8.49
C LYS A 115 16.30 1.68 7.83
N TYR A 116 15.02 2.03 7.80
CA TYR A 116 14.51 3.24 7.17
C TYR A 116 14.42 4.43 8.12
N GLN A 117 14.86 4.26 9.38
CA GLN A 117 14.89 5.30 10.41
C GLN A 117 13.53 5.98 10.64
N VAL A 118 12.45 5.20 10.58
CA VAL A 118 11.08 5.70 10.76
C VAL A 118 10.86 6.03 12.24
N SER A 119 10.65 7.31 12.56
CA SER A 119 10.53 7.80 13.94
C SER A 119 9.11 7.75 14.47
N THR A 120 8.12 7.81 13.58
CA THR A 120 6.70 7.65 13.92
C THR A 120 6.06 6.79 12.85
N PHE A 121 5.41 5.70 13.26
CA PHE A 121 4.89 4.71 12.33
C PHE A 121 3.53 4.17 12.74
N ALA A 122 2.81 3.65 11.75
CA ALA A 122 1.59 2.87 11.90
C ALA A 122 1.63 1.69 10.93
N ILE A 123 0.96 0.61 11.30
CA ILE A 123 0.75 -0.52 10.38
C ILE A 123 -0.69 -0.47 9.89
N VAL A 124 -0.86 -0.41 8.58
CA VAL A 124 -2.17 -0.48 7.94
C VAL A 124 -2.33 -1.86 7.32
N GLN A 125 -3.42 -2.54 7.65
CA GLN A 125 -3.86 -3.75 6.98
C GLN A 125 -4.84 -3.38 5.87
N ALA A 126 -4.67 -3.96 4.69
CA ALA A 126 -5.64 -3.91 3.61
C ALA A 126 -6.07 -5.32 3.22
N ASP A 127 -7.38 -5.53 3.08
CA ASP A 127 -7.94 -6.71 2.41
C ASP A 127 -8.43 -6.25 1.03
N ILE A 128 -7.90 -6.85 -0.03
CA ILE A 128 -8.14 -6.44 -1.42
C ILE A 128 -8.55 -7.62 -2.30
N SER A 129 -9.30 -7.35 -3.36
CA SER A 129 -9.36 -8.18 -4.55
C SER A 129 -8.51 -7.56 -5.65
N MET A 130 -7.89 -8.39 -6.48
CA MET A 130 -7.14 -7.91 -7.65
C MET A 130 -7.31 -8.82 -8.86
N VAL A 131 -7.38 -8.20 -10.04
CA VAL A 131 -7.53 -8.88 -11.34
C VAL A 131 -6.49 -8.34 -12.31
N TRP A 132 -5.71 -9.22 -12.91
CA TRP A 132 -4.74 -8.91 -13.94
C TRP A 132 -5.37 -8.84 -15.34
N SER A 133 -4.81 -7.97 -16.18
CA SER A 133 -5.05 -8.00 -17.62
C SER A 133 -4.67 -9.35 -18.25
N GLU A 134 -5.30 -9.70 -19.38
CA GLU A 134 -4.99 -10.94 -20.11
C GLU A 134 -3.50 -11.05 -20.47
N GLU A 135 -2.87 -9.94 -20.84
CA GLU A 135 -1.45 -9.91 -21.20
C GLU A 135 -0.53 -10.11 -19.98
N ALA A 136 -0.91 -9.59 -18.81
CA ALA A 136 -0.21 -9.90 -17.58
C ALA A 136 -0.33 -11.39 -17.23
N LEU A 137 -1.52 -11.99 -17.34
CA LEU A 137 -1.74 -13.42 -17.07
C LEU A 137 -0.88 -14.33 -17.95
N LYS A 138 -0.73 -14.02 -19.25
CA LYS A 138 0.16 -14.77 -20.17
C LYS A 138 1.63 -14.77 -19.73
N ARG A 139 2.05 -13.75 -18.99
CA ARG A 139 3.42 -13.59 -18.49
C ARG A 139 3.64 -14.28 -17.14
N GLY A 140 2.60 -14.86 -16.53
CA GLY A 140 2.68 -15.55 -15.25
C GLY A 140 3.01 -14.60 -14.11
N PRO A 141 2.06 -13.76 -13.66
CA PRO A 141 2.30 -12.88 -12.52
C PRO A 141 2.59 -13.72 -11.27
N GLN A 142 3.40 -13.19 -10.37
CA GLN A 142 3.77 -13.90 -9.14
C GLN A 142 2.56 -14.21 -8.25
N LEU A 143 1.58 -13.31 -8.26
CA LEU A 143 0.28 -13.54 -7.65
C LEU A 143 -0.78 -13.66 -8.74
N GLU A 144 -1.68 -14.61 -8.59
CA GLU A 144 -2.82 -14.80 -9.48
C GLU A 144 -3.93 -13.78 -9.19
N ASN A 145 -5.04 -13.86 -9.93
CA ASN A 145 -6.23 -13.11 -9.56
C ASN A 145 -6.78 -13.66 -8.25
N GLY A 146 -7.29 -12.80 -7.38
CA GLY A 146 -7.91 -13.25 -6.14
C GLY A 146 -7.92 -12.22 -5.03
N GLU A 147 -8.24 -12.70 -3.85
CA GLU A 147 -8.29 -11.92 -2.62
C GLU A 147 -7.00 -12.05 -1.84
N TYR A 148 -6.49 -10.93 -1.34
CA TYR A 148 -5.23 -10.85 -0.62
C TYR A 148 -5.34 -9.92 0.58
N ARG A 149 -4.72 -10.35 1.68
CA ARG A 149 -4.42 -9.47 2.80
C ARG A 149 -2.99 -8.95 2.68
N ARG A 150 -2.76 -7.68 3.01
CA ARG A 150 -1.45 -7.04 3.02
C ARG A 150 -1.27 -6.14 4.22
N LEU A 151 -0.04 -6.03 4.71
CA LEU A 151 0.33 -5.00 5.69
C LEU A 151 1.23 -3.95 5.06
N PHE A 152 1.08 -2.71 5.50
CA PHE A 152 1.87 -1.58 5.05
C PHE A 152 2.54 -0.93 6.24
N LEU A 153 3.87 -0.78 6.19
CA LEU A 153 4.59 0.08 7.12
C LEU A 153 4.47 1.53 6.63
N CYS A 154 3.59 2.29 7.26
CA CYS A 154 3.41 3.71 7.00
C CYS A 154 4.08 4.53 8.09
N GLY A 155 4.71 5.66 7.75
CA GLY A 155 5.31 6.49 8.77
C GLY A 155 6.00 7.74 8.24
N LYS A 156 6.70 8.41 9.14
CA LYS A 156 7.57 9.56 8.84
C LYS A 156 8.86 9.48 9.63
N LYS A 157 9.89 10.17 9.14
CA LYS A 157 11.16 10.37 9.84
C LYS A 157 11.08 11.56 10.79
N SER A 158 12.08 11.71 11.65
CA SER A 158 12.09 12.75 12.70
C SER A 158 12.21 14.16 12.16
N ASP A 159 12.79 14.31 10.98
CA ASP A 159 13.05 15.57 10.27
C ASP A 159 12.05 15.82 9.12
N GLU A 160 11.05 14.96 8.95
CA GLU A 160 10.04 15.05 7.91
C GLU A 160 8.64 15.06 8.51
N ASP A 161 7.76 15.93 8.02
CA ASP A 161 6.34 15.91 8.39
C ASP A 161 5.49 15.02 7.49
N LYS A 162 6.07 14.55 6.38
CA LYS A 162 5.34 13.83 5.35
C LYS A 162 5.32 12.33 5.65
N TRP A 163 4.11 11.78 5.69
CA TRP A 163 3.92 10.33 5.77
C TRP A 163 4.21 9.66 4.43
N ARG A 164 4.77 8.44 4.51
CA ARG A 164 5.23 7.60 3.40
C ARG A 164 4.95 6.13 3.68
N ILE A 165 4.87 5.32 2.63
CA ILE A 165 4.93 3.86 2.72
C ILE A 165 6.39 3.43 2.61
N TYR A 166 6.88 2.69 3.60
CA TYR A 166 8.26 2.19 3.66
C TYR A 166 8.38 0.72 3.31
N GLU A 167 7.33 -0.08 3.47
CA GLU A 167 7.36 -1.50 3.10
C GLU A 167 5.94 -2.05 2.94
N ILE A 168 5.79 -3.06 2.09
CA ILE A 168 4.55 -3.80 1.86
C ILE A 168 4.82 -5.28 2.12
N TYR A 169 4.07 -5.86 3.06
CA TYR A 169 4.22 -7.26 3.50
C TYR A 169 3.06 -8.12 2.99
N TRP A 170 3.38 -9.38 2.70
CA TRP A 170 2.53 -10.34 2.01
C TRP A 170 2.24 -11.50 2.94
N PHE A 171 0.98 -11.90 3.07
CA PHE A 171 0.64 -13.08 3.85
C PHE A 171 0.95 -14.31 2.99
N ASP A 172 1.98 -15.06 3.38
CA ASP A 172 2.16 -16.42 2.91
C ASP A 172 1.14 -17.30 3.66
N ASP A 173 0.06 -17.70 2.99
CA ASP A 173 -0.85 -18.74 3.47
C ASP A 173 -0.22 -20.14 3.38
#